data_AF-A0A3B8SZ19-F1
#
_entry.id   AF-A0A3B8SZ19-F1
#
_cell.length_a   1.000
_cell.length_b   1.000
_cell.length_c   1.000
_cell.angle_alpha   90.00
_cell.angle_beta   90.00
_cell.angle_gamma   90.00
#
_symmetry.space_group_name_H-M   'P 1'
#
loop_
_entity.id
_entity.type
_entity.pdbx_description
1 polymer ?
#
loop_
_entity_poly.entity_id
_entity_poly.type
_entity_poly.pdbx_seq_one_letter_code
_entity_poly.pdbx_strand_id
1 'polypeptide(L)' 'PAKIYANEGVAQMLFFQSDERCLTTYRDRGGKYQGQTGVTLPKA' A
#
# COMPACT_ATOMS: atom_id res chain seq x y z
N PRO A 1 6.68 11.44 24.53
CA PRO A 1 5.98 10.33 23.83
C PRO A 1 4.85 10.91 22.97
N ALA A 2 4.58 10.34 21.80
CA ALA A 2 3.48 10.77 20.95
C ALA A 2 2.21 9.97 21.29
N LYS A 3 1.07 10.66 21.44
CA LYS A 3 -0.24 10.02 21.49
C LYS A 3 -0.76 9.98 20.06
N ILE A 4 -1.22 8.82 19.62
CA ILE A 4 -1.82 8.62 18.29
C ILE A 4 -3.27 8.20 18.52
N TYR A 5 -4.20 8.90 17.86
CA TYR A 5 -5.64 8.72 17.98
C TYR A 5 -6.24 8.16 16.69
N ALA A 6 -7.28 7.33 16.82
CA ALA A 6 -7.99 6.82 15.67
C ALA A 6 -8.58 7.97 14.83
N ASN A 7 -8.38 7.91 13.51
CA ASN A 7 -8.89 8.87 12.52
C ASN A 7 -8.31 10.29 12.58
N GLU A 8 -7.17 10.54 13.23
CA GLU A 8 -6.57 11.89 13.30
C GLU A 8 -5.83 12.34 12.03
N GLY A 9 -5.80 11.49 11.00
CA GLY A 9 -4.97 11.68 9.81
C GLY A 9 -3.51 11.37 10.10
N VAL A 10 -2.91 10.44 9.35
CA VAL A 10 -1.54 9.95 9.64
C VAL A 10 -0.59 10.10 8.45
N ALA A 11 -1.13 10.20 7.24
CA ALA A 11 -0.35 10.31 6.02
C ALA A 11 -1.21 10.87 4.89
N GLN A 12 -0.53 11.31 3.83
CA GLN A 12 -1.12 11.65 2.55
C GLN A 12 -0.48 10.77 1.47
N MET A 13 -1.27 10.34 0.50
CA MET A 13 -0.76 9.62 -0.67
C MET A 13 -0.62 10.60 -1.84
N LEU A 14 0.53 10.55 -2.50
CA LEU A 14 0.78 11.24 -3.75
C LEU A 14 0.86 10.21 -4.86
N PHE A 15 0.10 10.44 -5.93
CA PHE A 15 0.07 9.56 -7.09
C PHE A 15 0.92 10.17 -8.19
N PHE A 16 1.81 9.37 -8.77
CA PHE A 16 2.65 9.74 -9.90
C PHE A 16 2.24 8.91 -11.11
N GLN A 17 2.17 9.56 -12.26
CA GLN A 17 1.87 8.90 -13.51
C GLN A 17 3.17 8.35 -14.13
N SER A 18 3.08 7.17 -14.72
CA SER A 18 4.11 6.62 -15.61
C SER A 18 3.82 7.04 -17.05
N ASP A 19 4.87 7.26 -17.83
CA ASP A 19 4.75 7.54 -19.26
C ASP A 19 4.29 6.30 -20.06
N GLU A 20 4.44 5.10 -19.48
CA GLU A 20 4.10 3.83 -20.09
C GLU A 20 3.27 2.92 -19.17
N ARG A 21 2.52 1.99 -19.76
CA ARG A 21 1.80 0.97 -19.02
C ARG A 21 2.78 -0.04 -18.40
N CYS A 22 2.54 -0.43 -17.14
CA CYS A 22 3.33 -1.47 -16.50
C CYS A 22 3.26 -2.79 -17.29
N LEU A 23 4.42 -3.37 -17.61
CA LEU A 23 4.53 -4.69 -18.24
C LEU A 23 3.93 -5.81 -17.38
N THR A 24 4.06 -5.70 -16.05
CA THR A 24 3.47 -6.63 -15.08
C THR A 24 2.89 -5.83 -13.93
N THR A 25 1.59 -5.92 -13.72
CA THR A 25 0.94 -5.23 -12.59
C THR A 25 1.19 -5.98 -11.28
N TYR A 26 0.97 -5.32 -10.13
CA TYR A 26 1.07 -5.99 -8.83
C TYR A 26 0.10 -7.17 -8.70
N ARG A 27 -1.07 -7.06 -9.35
CA ARG A 27 -2.05 -8.15 -9.48
C ARG A 27 -1.48 -9.31 -10.29
N ASP A 28 -0.95 -9.03 -11.48
CA ASP A 28 -0.46 -10.10 -12.38
C ASP A 28 0.79 -10.80 -11.80
N ARG A 29 1.58 -10.09 -10.99
CA ARG A 29 2.70 -10.68 -10.23
C ARG A 29 2.23 -11.68 -9.15
N GLY A 30 0.94 -11.70 -8.79
CA GLY A 30 0.49 -12.44 -7.61
C GLY A 30 1.07 -11.84 -6.33
N GLY A 31 1.07 -10.51 -6.22
CA GLY A 31 1.71 -9.78 -5.13
C GLY A 31 1.33 -10.29 -3.74
N LYS A 32 2.34 -10.51 -2.89
CA LYS A 32 2.27 -11.08 -1.53
C LYS A 32 1.18 -10.48 -0.61
N TYR A 33 0.85 -9.22 -0.83
CA TYR A 33 -0.07 -8.41 -0.03
C TYR A 33 -1.22 -7.79 -0.85
N GLN A 34 -1.50 -8.33 -2.04
CA GLN A 34 -2.66 -7.91 -2.83
C GLN A 34 -3.95 -8.12 -2.02
N GLY A 35 -4.78 -7.08 -1.90
CA GLY A 35 -6.08 -7.16 -1.21
C GLY A 35 -6.01 -7.15 0.33
N GLN A 36 -4.92 -6.63 0.92
CA GLN A 36 -4.80 -6.51 2.37
C GLN A 36 -5.84 -5.54 2.97
N THR A 37 -6.55 -5.97 4.03
CA THR A 37 -7.63 -5.21 4.70
C THR A 37 -7.29 -4.71 6.10
N GLY A 38 -6.11 -5.07 6.63
CA GLY A 38 -5.67 -4.70 7.98
C GLY A 38 -4.17 -4.84 8.15
N VAL A 39 -3.68 -4.77 9.39
CA VAL A 39 -2.24 -4.92 9.68
C VAL A 39 -1.84 -6.39 9.48
N THR A 40 -0.85 -6.64 8.61
CA THR A 40 -0.37 -7.99 8.28
C THR A 40 1.09 -8.13 8.65
N LEU A 41 1.44 -9.23 9.34
CA LEU A 41 2.83 -9.57 9.64
C LEU A 41 3.60 -9.96 8.36
N PRO A 42 4.93 -9.83 8.32
CA PRO A 42 5.72 -10.24 7.16
C PRO A 42 5.49 -11.71 6.83
N LYS A 43 5.13 -12.00 5.57
CA LYS A 43 5.13 -13.38 5.06
C LYS A 43 6.55 -13.73 4.57
N ALA A 44 6.90 -15.00 4.38
CA ALA A 44 8.13 -15.40 3.67
C ALA A 44 8.01 -15.13 2.17
#